data_AF-A0A183SVN7-F1
#
_entry.id   AF-A0A183SVN7-F1
#
_cell.length_a   1.000
_cell.length_b   1.000
_cell.length_c   1.000
_cell.angle_alpha   90.00
_cell.angle_beta   90.00
_cell.angle_gamma   90.00
#
_symmetry.space_group_name_H-M   'P 1'
#
loop_
_entity.id
_entity.type
_entity.pdbx_description
1 polymer ?
#
loop_
_entity_poly.entity_id
_entity_poly.type
_entity_poly.pdbx_seq_one_letter_code
_entity_poly.pdbx_strand_id
1 'polypeptide(L)'
;MQVAWMIRKAEEIQRYADRNEMKNVFKAIKAIYGPCIKGTTSLLISDGTTLLTEKSQLLKCWAERFRSVLNFSSAISNAAIDWLPQVDTNNDLDLPPSLPETIWAMLQISSGKAPGSDAIPSDV
;
A
#
# COMPACT_ATOMS: atom_id res chain seq x y z
N MET A 1 35.37 -19.54 -5.83
CA MET A 1 35.57 -18.08 -5.68
C MET A 1 34.25 -17.28 -5.82
N GLN A 2 33.40 -17.59 -6.80
CA GLN A 2 32.11 -16.90 -7.05
C GLN A 2 31.06 -17.10 -5.93
N VAL A 3 30.95 -18.32 -5.40
CA VAL A 3 29.96 -18.67 -4.35
C VAL A 3 30.21 -17.91 -3.03
N ALA A 4 31.47 -17.79 -2.61
CA ALA A 4 31.84 -17.08 -1.38
C ALA A 4 31.53 -15.56 -1.46
N TRP A 5 31.63 -14.98 -2.65
CA TRP A 5 31.26 -13.58 -2.88
C TRP A 5 29.74 -13.37 -2.82
N MET A 6 28.95 -14.30 -3.38
CA MET A 6 27.48 -14.25 -3.32
C MET A 6 26.95 -14.40 -1.89
N ILE A 7 27.55 -15.30 -1.10
CA ILE A 7 27.18 -15.50 0.31
C ILE A 7 27.40 -14.20 1.10
N ARG A 8 28.58 -13.57 0.96
CA ARG A 8 28.89 -12.30 1.63
C ARG A 8 27.93 -11.17 1.23
N LYS A 9 27.51 -11.14 -0.03
CA LYS A 9 26.54 -10.15 -0.53
C LYS A 9 25.13 -10.37 0.01
N ALA A 10 24.70 -11.62 0.18
CA ALA A 10 23.42 -11.95 0.78
C ALA A 10 23.38 -11.54 2.27
N GLU A 11 24.44 -11.82 3.03
CA GLU A 11 24.56 -11.39 4.44
C GLU A 11 24.52 -9.87 4.59
N GLU A 12 25.17 -9.13 3.69
CA GLU A 12 25.17 -7.67 3.68
C GLU A 12 23.76 -7.11 3.42
N ILE A 13 23.02 -7.67 2.45
CA ILE A 13 21.63 -7.27 2.15
C ILE A 13 20.71 -7.58 3.32
N GLN A 14 20.83 -8.76 3.92
CA GLN A 14 20.02 -9.15 5.08
C GLN A 14 20.25 -8.20 6.25
N ARG A 15 21.51 -7.87 6.54
CA ARG A 15 21.86 -6.92 7.63
C ARG A 15 21.25 -5.54 7.42
N TYR A 16 21.14 -5.07 6.18
CA TYR A 16 20.44 -3.81 5.87
C TYR A 16 18.93 -3.93 6.03
N ALA A 17 18.34 -5.07 5.67
CA ALA A 17 16.92 -5.34 5.85
C ALA A 17 16.54 -5.39 7.34
N ASP A 18 17.34 -6.08 8.17
CA ASP A 18 17.12 -6.19 9.61
C ASP A 18 17.19 -4.82 10.32
N ARG A 19 17.91 -3.85 9.74
CA ARG A 19 18.03 -2.47 10.22
C ARG A 19 17.02 -1.50 9.60
N ASN A 20 16.09 -1.99 8.80
CA ASN A 20 15.12 -1.19 8.03
C ASN A 20 15.77 -0.14 7.09
N GLU A 21 17.01 -0.39 6.65
CA GLU A 21 17.77 0.51 5.77
C GLU A 21 17.47 0.24 4.29
N MET A 22 16.20 0.39 3.88
CA MET A 22 15.71 0.07 2.53
C MET A 22 16.52 0.72 1.39
N LYS A 23 17.05 1.93 1.59
CA LYS A 23 17.90 2.62 0.61
C LYS A 23 19.21 1.86 0.34
N ASN A 24 19.79 1.27 1.38
CA ASN A 24 21.05 0.52 1.29
C ASN A 24 20.80 -0.89 0.73
N VAL A 25 19.68 -1.52 1.08
CA VAL A 25 19.18 -2.76 0.44
C VAL A 25 19.10 -2.57 -1.08
N PHE A 26 18.42 -1.52 -1.53
CA PHE A 26 18.27 -1.24 -2.96
C PHE A 26 19.61 -0.98 -3.67
N LYS A 27 20.52 -0.25 -3.02
CA LYS A 27 21.87 0.00 -3.57
C LYS A 27 22.69 -1.28 -3.70
N ALA A 28 22.62 -2.17 -2.71
CA ALA A 28 23.34 -3.44 -2.71
C ALA A 28 22.80 -4.40 -3.79
N ILE A 29 21.48 -4.52 -3.93
CA ILE A 29 20.83 -5.32 -4.99
C ILE A 29 21.24 -4.79 -6.37
N LYS A 30 21.21 -3.47 -6.57
CA LYS A 30 21.61 -2.85 -7.84
C LYS A 30 23.10 -3.08 -8.17
N ALA A 31 23.97 -3.24 -7.18
CA ALA A 31 25.37 -3.58 -7.41
C ALA A 31 25.57 -5.03 -7.90
N ILE A 32 24.65 -5.95 -7.58
CA ILE A 32 24.69 -7.34 -8.02
C ILE A 32 24.19 -7.46 -9.46
N TYR A 33 23.04 -6.84 -9.75
CA TYR A 33 22.41 -6.92 -11.07
C TYR A 33 22.96 -5.90 -12.09
N GLY A 34 23.76 -4.92 -11.63
CA GLY A 34 24.30 -3.84 -12.46
C GLY A 34 23.32 -2.69 -12.69
N PRO A 35 23.65 -1.75 -13.59
CA PRO A 35 22.71 -0.70 -14.00
C PRO A 35 21.42 -1.35 -14.48
N CYS A 36 20.32 -1.13 -13.75
CA CYS A 36 18.99 -1.58 -14.17
C CYS A 36 18.77 -1.07 -15.60
N ILE A 37 18.81 -1.98 -16.57
CA ILE A 37 18.40 -1.72 -17.92
C ILE A 37 16.92 -1.43 -17.78
N LYS A 38 16.56 -0.15 -17.78
CA LYS A 38 15.16 0.30 -17.83
C LYS A 38 14.61 -0.08 -19.20
N GLY A 39 14.45 -1.38 -19.46
CA GLY A 39 13.35 -1.82 -20.29
C GLY A 39 12.13 -1.39 -19.51
N THR A 40 11.44 -0.34 -19.97
CA THR A 40 10.10 -0.03 -19.50
C THR A 40 9.33 -1.34 -19.56
N THR A 41 9.10 -1.96 -18.40
CA THR A 41 8.44 -3.25 -18.32
C THR A 41 7.08 -3.04 -18.94
N SER A 42 6.91 -3.60 -20.12
CA SER A 42 5.70 -3.45 -20.88
C SER A 42 4.67 -4.29 -20.16
N LEU A 43 3.75 -3.62 -19.48
CA LEU A 43 2.65 -4.30 -18.82
C LEU A 43 1.74 -4.82 -19.93
N LEU A 44 1.77 -6.14 -20.11
CA LEU A 44 0.87 -6.84 -21.02
C LEU A 44 -0.56 -6.60 -20.55
N ILE A 45 -1.42 -6.13 -21.47
CA ILE A 45 -2.87 -6.11 -21.27
C ILE A 45 -3.35 -7.56 -21.05
N SER A 46 -4.54 -7.74 -20.46
CA SER A 46 -5.14 -9.05 -20.18
C SER A 46 -5.27 -9.98 -21.40
N ASP A 47 -5.19 -9.44 -22.62
CA ASP A 47 -5.21 -10.16 -23.90
C ASP A 47 -3.84 -10.75 -24.31
N GLY A 48 -2.76 -10.37 -23.62
CA GLY A 48 -1.39 -10.85 -23.89
C GLY A 48 -0.73 -10.28 -25.14
N THR A 49 -1.40 -9.41 -25.91
CA THR A 49 -0.94 -8.95 -27.23
C THR A 49 -0.50 -7.49 -27.29
N THR A 50 -0.92 -6.67 -26.34
CA THR A 50 -0.72 -5.21 -26.45
C THR A 50 0.23 -4.70 -25.36
N LEU A 51 1.34 -4.08 -25.78
CA LEU A 51 2.28 -3.39 -24.88
C LEU A 51 1.73 -2.02 -24.47
N LEU A 52 1.50 -1.80 -23.18
CA LEU A 52 1.15 -0.47 -22.64
C LEU A 52 2.41 0.36 -22.39
N THR A 53 2.69 1.32 -23.27
CA THR A 53 3.76 2.30 -23.10
C THR A 53 3.27 3.63 -22.54
N GLU A 54 1.97 3.94 -22.64
CA GLU A 54 1.39 5.19 -22.14
C GLU A 54 0.78 5.05 -20.74
N LYS A 55 1.09 6.01 -19.86
CA LYS A 55 0.61 6.05 -18.45
C LYS A 55 -0.93 6.12 -18.35
N SER A 56 -1.58 6.83 -19.27
CA SER A 56 -3.05 6.96 -19.34
C SER A 56 -3.72 5.61 -19.59
N GLN A 57 -3.17 4.83 -20.52
CA GLN A 57 -3.68 3.52 -20.87
C GLN A 57 -3.45 2.51 -19.73
N LEU A 58 -2.31 2.61 -19.04
CA LEU A 58 -2.05 1.81 -17.84
C LEU A 58 -3.10 2.07 -16.75
N LEU A 59 -3.39 3.34 -16.45
CA LEU A 59 -4.40 3.71 -15.47
C LEU A 59 -5.79 3.19 -15.86
N LYS A 60 -6.14 3.21 -17.15
CA LYS A 60 -7.38 2.64 -17.66
C LYS A 60 -7.44 1.13 -17.42
N CYS A 61 -6.38 0.39 -17.73
CA CYS A 61 -6.33 -1.06 -17.48
C CYS A 61 -6.39 -1.40 -15.99
N TRP A 62 -5.75 -0.60 -15.13
CA TRP A 62 -5.93 -0.76 -13.68
C TRP A 62 -7.38 -0.51 -13.27
N ALA A 63 -8.01 0.56 -13.75
CA ALA A 63 -9.41 0.85 -13.45
C ALA A 63 -10.35 -0.30 -13.89
N GLU A 64 -10.12 -0.87 -15.07
CA GLU A 64 -10.88 -2.02 -15.56
C GLU A 64 -10.66 -3.28 -14.70
N ARG A 65 -9.41 -3.57 -14.34
CA ARG A 65 -9.05 -4.71 -13.46
C ARG A 65 -9.63 -4.54 -12.06
N PHE A 66 -9.52 -3.36 -11.46
CA PHE A 66 -10.10 -3.08 -10.15
C PHE A 66 -11.61 -3.15 -10.21
N ARG A 67 -12.23 -2.67 -11.29
CA ARG A 67 -13.68 -2.75 -11.45
C ARG A 67 -14.16 -4.19 -11.46
N SER A 68 -13.48 -5.08 -12.20
CA SER A 68 -13.87 -6.49 -12.27
C SER A 68 -13.61 -7.27 -10.98
N VAL A 69 -12.57 -6.92 -10.23
CA VAL A 69 -12.23 -7.56 -8.95
C VAL A 69 -13.14 -7.07 -7.82
N LEU A 70 -13.33 -5.75 -7.69
CA LEU A 70 -14.03 -5.15 -6.54
C LEU A 70 -15.54 -5.04 -6.72
N ASN A 71 -16.03 -4.88 -7.97
CA ASN A 71 -17.47 -4.86 -8.24
C ASN A 71 -17.97 -6.23 -8.72
N PHE A 72 -17.21 -7.31 -8.46
CA PHE A 72 -17.71 -8.64 -8.66
C PHE A 72 -18.87 -8.86 -7.67
N SER A 73 -20.06 -9.13 -8.22
CA SER A 73 -21.19 -9.57 -7.42
C SER A 73 -20.84 -10.92 -6.82
N SER A 74 -20.31 -10.91 -5.59
CA SER A 74 -19.95 -12.14 -4.88
C SER A 74 -21.19 -12.68 -4.19
N ALA A 75 -21.68 -13.83 -4.67
CA ALA A 75 -22.61 -14.65 -3.91
C ALA A 75 -21.82 -15.40 -2.84
N ILE A 76 -21.57 -14.74 -1.71
CA ILE A 76 -20.95 -15.38 -0.55
C ILE A 76 -21.94 -16.40 0.02
N SER A 77 -21.52 -17.64 0.16
CA SER A 77 -22.36 -18.69 0.75
C SER A 77 -22.53 -18.46 2.25
N ASN A 78 -23.74 -18.65 2.78
CA ASN A 78 -24.00 -18.58 4.23
C ASN A 78 -23.10 -19.54 5.01
N ALA A 79 -22.79 -20.71 4.46
CA ALA A 79 -21.85 -21.64 5.07
C ALA A 79 -20.44 -21.04 5.20
N ALA A 80 -19.99 -20.22 4.24
CA ALA A 80 -18.69 -19.54 4.36
C ALA A 80 -18.71 -18.44 5.43
N ILE A 81 -19.87 -17.77 5.63
CA ILE A 81 -20.06 -16.76 6.67
C ILE A 81 -20.03 -17.41 8.06
N ASP A 82 -20.69 -18.54 8.23
CA ASP A 82 -20.72 -19.30 9.49
C ASP A 82 -19.34 -19.84 9.91
N TRP A 83 -18.42 -19.99 8.94
CA TRP A 83 -17.05 -20.46 9.18
C TRP A 83 -16.08 -19.34 9.56
N LEU A 84 -16.44 -18.07 9.35
CA LEU A 84 -15.57 -16.94 9.71
C LEU A 84 -15.66 -16.67 11.22
N PRO A 85 -14.53 -16.56 11.94
CA PRO A 85 -14.55 -16.19 13.35
C PRO A 85 -15.13 -14.77 13.49
N GLN A 86 -16.25 -14.67 14.19
CA GLN A 86 -16.86 -13.38 14.51
C GLN A 86 -16.01 -12.70 15.59
N VAL A 87 -15.62 -11.46 15.33
CA VAL A 87 -15.03 -10.59 16.36
C VAL A 87 -16.19 -10.00 17.15
N ASP A 88 -16.03 -9.91 18.47
CA ASP A 88 -17.04 -9.28 19.33
C ASP A 88 -17.39 -7.88 18.84
N THR A 89 -18.68 -7.56 18.83
CA THR A 89 -19.17 -6.23 18.46
C THR A 89 -18.53 -5.18 19.37
N ASN A 90 -17.83 -4.22 18.77
CA ASN A 90 -17.21 -3.13 19.51
C ASN A 90 -18.27 -2.08 19.91
N ASN A 91 -18.84 -2.27 21.10
CA ASN A 91 -19.84 -1.36 21.67
C ASN A 91 -19.25 0.02 22.05
N ASP A 92 -17.92 0.18 22.09
CA ASP A 92 -17.29 1.48 22.39
C ASP A 92 -17.59 2.51 21.29
N LEU A 93 -17.90 2.05 20.06
CA LEU A 93 -18.29 2.93 18.96
C LEU A 93 -19.70 3.54 19.12
N ASP A 94 -20.55 2.93 19.95
CA ASP A 94 -21.88 3.45 20.28
C ASP A 94 -21.83 4.44 21.45
N LEU A 95 -20.70 4.53 22.16
CA LEU A 95 -20.52 5.47 23.25
C LEU A 95 -20.31 6.88 22.70
N PRO A 96 -20.95 7.91 23.29
CA PRO A 96 -20.64 9.28 22.95
C PRO A 96 -19.17 9.58 23.31
N PRO A 97 -18.48 10.41 22.52
CA PRO A 97 -17.09 10.77 22.82
C PRO A 97 -17.00 11.43 24.20
N SER A 98 -16.00 11.03 24.97
CA SER A 98 -15.74 11.61 26.28
C SER A 98 -15.19 13.03 26.16
N LEU A 99 -15.30 13.79 27.25
CA LEU A 99 -14.79 15.16 27.30
C LEU A 99 -13.26 15.24 27.05
N PRO A 100 -12.42 14.33 27.61
CA PRO A 100 -11.00 14.29 27.28
C PRO A 100 -10.71 13.98 25.80
N GLU A 101 -11.43 13.03 25.20
CA GLU A 101 -11.28 12.69 23.77
C GLU A 101 -11.68 13.86 22.87
N THR A 102 -12.77 14.55 23.24
CA THR A 102 -13.24 15.75 22.54
C THR A 102 -12.19 16.87 22.59
N ILE A 103 -11.63 17.14 23.78
CA ILE A 103 -10.56 18.15 23.95
C ILE A 103 -9.32 17.75 23.14
N TRP A 104 -8.92 16.48 23.18
CA TRP A 104 -7.78 15.99 22.43
C TRP A 104 -7.99 16.11 20.92
N ALA A 105 -9.16 15.74 20.42
CA ALA A 105 -9.52 15.88 19.01
C ALA A 105 -9.51 17.36 18.55
N MET A 106 -10.05 18.28 19.36
CA MET A 106 -10.00 19.71 19.05
C MET A 106 -8.57 20.23 18.95
N LEU A 107 -7.68 19.85 19.88
CA LEU A 107 -6.26 20.23 19.83
C LEU A 107 -5.52 19.64 18.62
N GLN A 108 -5.91 18.45 18.15
CA GLN A 108 -5.36 17.85 16.92
C GLN A 108 -5.85 18.54 15.65
N ILE A 109 -7.01 19.19 15.70
CA ILE A 109 -7.55 19.96 14.58
C ILE A 109 -6.85 21.32 14.51
N SER A 110 -6.60 21.98 15.64
CA SER A 110 -5.95 23.30 15.72
C SER A 110 -4.45 23.31 15.37
N SER A 111 -3.89 22.22 14.82
CA SER A 111 -2.46 22.10 14.49
C SER A 111 -2.10 22.74 13.12
N GLY A 112 -2.82 23.79 12.70
CA GLY A 112 -2.53 24.53 11.46
C GLY A 112 -2.73 23.73 10.17
N LYS A 113 -3.73 22.84 10.12
CA LYS A 113 -4.08 22.11 8.89
C LYS A 113 -4.75 23.07 7.91
N ALA A 114 -4.45 22.91 6.62
CA ALA A 114 -5.11 23.68 5.57
C ALA A 114 -6.63 23.42 5.59
N PRO A 115 -7.47 24.44 5.34
CA PRO A 115 -8.92 24.29 5.24
C PRO A 115 -9.30 23.17 4.27
N GLY A 116 -10.36 22.43 4.59
CA GLY A 116 -10.95 21.44 3.70
C GLY A 116 -11.59 22.08 2.47
N SER A 117 -12.26 21.28 1.62
CA SER A 117 -13.00 21.83 0.47
C SER A 117 -14.19 22.72 0.87
N ASP A 118 -14.59 22.64 2.14
CA ASP A 118 -15.58 23.50 2.78
C ASP A 118 -15.01 24.89 3.16
N ALA A 119 -13.72 25.12 2.96
CA ALA A 119 -12.99 26.36 3.25
C ALA A 119 -13.08 26.82 4.72
N ILE A 120 -13.42 25.92 5.65
CA ILE A 120 -13.46 26.22 7.08
C ILE A 120 -12.03 26.13 7.64
N PRO A 121 -11.49 27.21 8.23
CA PRO A 121 -10.16 27.18 8.83
C PRO A 121 -10.15 26.28 10.07
N SER A 122 -9.01 25.64 10.33
CA SER A 122 -8.83 24.77 11.50
C SER A 122 -8.76 25.54 12.84
N ASP A 123 -8.65 26.85 12.76
CA ASP A 123 -8.48 27.76 13.89
C ASP A 123 -9.82 28.50 14.13
N VAL A 124 -10.42 28.26 15.30
CA VAL A 124 -11.45 29.12 15.90
C VAL A 124 -10.80 29.96 16.99
#